data_AF-A0AAW7IHA1-F1
#
_entry.id   AF-A0AAW7IHA1-F1
#
_cell.length_a   1.000
_cell.length_b   1.000
_cell.length_c   1.000
_cell.angle_alpha   90.00
_cell.angle_beta   90.00
_cell.angle_gamma   90.00
#
_symmetry.space_group_name_H-M   'P 1'
#
loop_
_entity.id
_entity.type
_entity.pdbx_description
1 polymer ?
#
loop_
_entity_poly.entity_id
_entity_poly.type
_entity_poly.pdbx_seq_one_letter_code
_entity_poly.pdbx_strand_id
1 'polypeptide(L)'
;MGKWIHGPKDYGDRLYTAWVKLKSLGVVVATLKLGNHYSVGDYGLKMRYCSVAGTKGTTWSNVDASCDVTDSKAEKVGYDMNAVGNYKLSGSVTNGYVSLTSSLKLTQLTKSSKSARVYSKYTYRD
;
A
#
# COMPACT_ATOMS: atom_id res chain seq x y z
N MET A 1 13.72 -3.30 -4.04
CA MET A 1 12.85 -4.25 -4.77
C MET A 1 11.83 -4.82 -3.80
N GLY A 2 10.53 -4.52 -3.99
CA GLY A 2 9.46 -5.01 -3.10
C GLY A 2 9.20 -6.52 -3.29
N LYS A 3 8.94 -7.24 -2.20
CA LYS A 3 8.54 -8.66 -2.23
C LYS A 3 7.12 -8.80 -2.77
N TRP A 4 6.96 -9.66 -3.78
CA TRP A 4 5.68 -10.01 -4.38
C TRP A 4 4.92 -10.99 -3.49
N ILE A 5 3.72 -10.63 -3.03
CA ILE A 5 2.84 -11.53 -2.28
C ILE A 5 1.75 -12.02 -3.22
N HIS A 6 1.77 -13.33 -3.49
CA HIS A 6 0.80 -14.03 -4.34
C HIS A 6 -0.09 -14.89 -3.46
N GLY A 7 -1.40 -14.93 -3.74
CA GLY A 7 -2.26 -15.95 -3.15
C GLY A 7 -3.70 -15.85 -3.63
N PRO A 8 -4.43 -16.98 -3.65
CA PRO A 8 -5.89 -16.94 -3.75
C PRO A 8 -6.45 -16.20 -2.52
N LYS A 9 -7.47 -15.38 -2.77
CA LYS A 9 -8.20 -14.60 -1.80
C LYS A 9 -9.68 -14.86 -2.04
N ASP A 10 -10.35 -15.45 -1.07
CA ASP A 10 -11.82 -15.53 -1.07
C ASP A 10 -12.42 -14.12 -1.01
N TYR A 11 -13.67 -14.02 -1.44
CA TYR A 11 -14.44 -12.78 -1.38
C TYR A 11 -14.54 -12.26 0.04
N GLY A 12 -14.70 -10.94 0.15
CA GLY A 12 -14.77 -10.21 1.42
C GLY A 12 -13.70 -9.14 1.53
N ASP A 13 -13.66 -8.51 2.70
CA ASP A 13 -12.74 -7.41 3.00
C ASP A 13 -11.33 -7.92 3.28
N ARG A 14 -10.34 -7.24 2.70
CA ARG A 14 -8.92 -7.58 2.74
C ARG A 14 -8.10 -6.33 3.03
N LEU A 15 -6.94 -6.54 3.63
CA LEU A 15 -5.96 -5.50 3.94
C LEU A 15 -4.62 -5.89 3.35
N TYR A 16 -4.03 -4.98 2.58
CA TYR A 16 -2.62 -5.07 2.18
C TYR A 16 -1.85 -3.88 2.74
N THR A 17 -0.85 -4.13 3.58
CA THR A 17 0.00 -3.07 4.14
C THR A 17 1.39 -3.10 3.50
N ALA A 18 1.71 -2.08 2.72
CA ALA A 18 3.07 -1.81 2.29
C ALA A 18 3.82 -1.07 3.40
N TRP A 19 5.09 -1.41 3.64
CA TRP A 19 5.90 -0.73 4.65
C TRP A 19 7.35 -0.59 4.20
N VAL A 20 7.94 0.55 4.54
CA VAL A 20 9.33 0.89 4.21
C VAL A 20 10.00 1.45 5.45
N LYS A 21 11.19 0.95 5.76
CA LYS A 21 12.05 1.52 6.81
C LYS A 21 13.09 2.40 6.14
N LEU A 22 13.03 3.69 6.40
CA LEU A 22 14.03 4.65 5.96
C LEU A 22 15.21 4.58 6.91
N LYS A 23 16.41 4.48 6.34
CA LYS A 23 17.66 4.45 7.09
C LYS A 23 18.52 5.63 6.65
N SER A 24 19.07 6.34 7.63
CA SER A 24 20.13 7.33 7.42
C SER A 24 21.32 6.93 8.28
N LEU A 25 22.52 6.92 7.70
CA LEU A 25 23.77 6.54 8.39
C LEU A 25 23.68 5.19 9.14
N GLY A 26 22.95 4.22 8.58
CA GLY A 26 22.76 2.88 9.18
C GLY A 26 21.66 2.79 10.24
N VAL A 27 21.09 3.91 10.70
CA VAL A 27 20.04 3.97 11.73
C VAL A 27 18.67 4.16 11.09
N VAL A 28 17.63 3.47 11.59
CA VAL A 28 16.25 3.66 11.12
C VAL A 28 15.74 5.00 11.61
N VAL A 29 15.47 5.91 10.68
CA VAL A 29 14.98 7.27 10.97
C VAL A 29 13.47 7.38 10.83
N ALA A 30 12.81 6.50 10.09
CA ALA A 30 11.35 6.46 9.99
C ALA A 30 10.87 5.10 9.49
N THR A 31 9.66 4.72 9.90
CA THR A 31 8.92 3.60 9.33
C THR A 31 7.65 4.13 8.68
N LEU A 32 7.58 4.04 7.36
CA LEU A 32 6.44 4.43 6.56
C LEU A 32 5.52 3.23 6.36
N LYS A 33 4.21 3.40 6.49
CA LYS A 33 3.22 2.34 6.26
C LYS A 33 2.05 2.86 5.46
N LEU A 34 1.67 2.11 4.42
CA LEU A 34 0.48 2.34 3.62
C LEU A 34 -0.41 1.09 3.62
N GLY A 35 -1.50 1.15 4.38
CA GLY A 35 -2.59 0.19 4.39
C GLY A 35 -3.57 0.45 3.26
N ASN A 36 -3.86 -0.59 2.49
CA ASN A 36 -4.86 -0.62 1.43
C ASN A 36 -6.01 -1.49 1.91
N HIS A 37 -7.14 -0.88 2.26
CA HIS A 37 -8.35 -1.60 2.62
C HIS A 37 -9.18 -1.78 1.36
N TYR A 38 -9.31 -3.01 0.91
CA TYR A 38 -10.01 -3.34 -0.33
C TYR A 38 -10.92 -4.55 -0.13
N SER A 39 -11.98 -4.64 -0.93
CA SER A 39 -12.89 -5.76 -0.93
C SER A 39 -12.77 -6.55 -2.24
N VAL A 40 -12.89 -7.86 -2.13
CA VAL A 40 -12.94 -8.79 -3.26
C VAL A 40 -14.38 -9.27 -3.41
N GLY A 41 -14.92 -9.17 -4.62
CA GLY A 41 -16.27 -9.60 -4.93
C GLY A 41 -16.42 -10.10 -6.37
N ASP A 42 -17.66 -10.34 -6.77
CA ASP A 42 -18.02 -10.66 -8.15
C ASP A 42 -17.73 -9.52 -9.14
N TYR A 43 -17.69 -8.29 -8.61
CA TYR A 43 -17.22 -7.06 -9.24
C TYR A 43 -15.69 -6.95 -9.33
N GLY A 44 -14.92 -7.97 -8.95
CA GLY A 44 -13.46 -7.93 -8.95
C GLY A 44 -12.90 -7.36 -7.65
N LEU A 45 -12.12 -6.29 -7.73
CA LEU A 45 -11.55 -5.62 -6.56
C LEU A 45 -12.08 -4.19 -6.44
N LYS A 46 -12.32 -3.75 -5.20
CA LYS A 46 -12.70 -2.37 -4.91
C LYS A 46 -11.95 -1.83 -3.69
N MET A 47 -11.23 -0.74 -3.84
CA MET A 47 -10.60 -0.01 -2.75
C MET A 47 -11.68 0.72 -1.95
N ARG A 48 -11.64 0.56 -0.62
CA ARG A 48 -12.56 1.20 0.33
C ARG A 48 -11.95 2.50 0.84
N TYR A 49 -10.73 2.41 1.33
CA TYR A 49 -9.93 3.53 1.80
C TYR A 49 -8.47 3.12 1.90
N CYS A 50 -7.59 4.11 1.91
CA CYS A 50 -6.19 3.93 2.29
C CYS A 50 -6.00 4.37 3.75
N SER A 51 -4.94 3.88 4.39
CA SER A 51 -4.58 4.28 5.73
C SER A 51 -3.06 4.40 5.86
N VAL A 52 -2.59 5.47 6.49
CA VAL A 52 -1.17 5.63 6.87
C VAL A 52 -0.91 5.24 8.33
N ALA A 53 -1.91 4.63 8.97
CA ALA A 53 -1.85 4.25 10.38
C ALA A 53 -0.65 3.33 10.67
N GLY A 54 0.09 3.67 11.72
CA GLY A 54 1.30 2.97 12.11
C GLY A 54 2.57 3.42 11.40
N THR A 55 2.49 4.50 10.60
CA THR A 55 3.67 5.29 10.25
C THR A 55 4.24 5.92 11.51
N LYS A 56 5.54 5.74 11.72
CA LYS A 56 6.23 6.21 12.93
C LYS A 56 7.52 6.91 12.56
N GLY A 57 7.67 8.13 13.06
CA GLY A 57 8.95 8.81 13.18
C GLY A 57 9.77 8.29 14.35
N THR A 58 10.87 8.97 14.62
CA THR A 58 11.72 8.75 15.80
C THR A 58 11.80 10.04 16.62
N THR A 59 12.46 10.01 17.77
CA THR A 59 12.73 11.24 18.54
C THR A 59 13.46 12.32 17.73
N TRP A 60 14.15 11.94 16.65
CA TRP A 60 14.94 12.83 15.79
C TRP A 60 14.22 13.23 14.49
N SER A 61 13.00 12.74 14.27
CA SER A 61 12.27 12.88 13.01
C SER A 61 10.76 12.77 13.21
N ASN A 62 10.03 13.79 12.76
CA ASN A 62 8.60 13.76 12.58
C ASN A 62 8.24 13.29 11.18
N VAL A 63 7.11 12.60 11.06
CA VAL A 63 6.59 12.10 9.80
C VAL A 63 5.12 12.51 9.69
N ASP A 64 4.85 13.49 8.84
CA ASP A 64 3.48 13.81 8.45
C ASP A 64 3.11 12.91 7.28
N ALA A 65 2.05 12.13 7.44
CA ALA A 65 1.63 11.14 6.47
C ALA A 65 0.20 11.43 6.01
N SER A 66 -0.02 11.38 4.70
CA SER A 66 -1.34 11.35 4.08
C SER A 66 -1.41 10.21 3.08
N CYS A 67 -2.61 9.80 2.69
CA CYS A 67 -2.77 8.89 1.58
C CYS A 67 -3.99 9.25 0.74
N ASP A 68 -3.89 8.87 -0.53
CA ASP A 68 -4.92 9.07 -1.52
C ASP A 68 -5.08 7.80 -2.36
N VAL A 69 -6.32 7.47 -2.69
CA VAL A 69 -6.64 6.37 -3.61
C VAL A 69 -6.69 6.95 -5.02
N THR A 70 -5.73 6.59 -5.86
CA THR A 70 -5.65 7.09 -7.24
C THR A 70 -6.47 6.24 -8.20
N ASP A 71 -6.54 4.93 -7.96
CA ASP A 71 -7.46 4.04 -8.65
C ASP A 71 -8.16 3.15 -7.63
N SER A 72 -9.49 3.19 -7.63
CA SER A 72 -10.32 2.56 -6.62
C SER A 72 -10.95 1.24 -7.07
N LYS A 73 -10.82 0.82 -8.34
CA LYS A 73 -11.52 -0.39 -8.82
C LYS A 73 -10.73 -1.17 -9.87
N ALA A 74 -10.68 -2.49 -9.68
CA ALA A 74 -10.22 -3.42 -10.70
C ALA A 74 -11.35 -4.41 -11.02
N GLU A 75 -12.21 -4.03 -11.96
CA GLU A 75 -13.43 -4.78 -12.29
C GLU A 75 -13.16 -5.97 -13.23
N LYS A 76 -12.01 -5.97 -13.90
CA LYS A 76 -11.61 -7.00 -14.88
C LYS A 76 -10.25 -7.58 -14.54
N VAL A 77 -10.06 -8.86 -14.87
CA VAL A 77 -8.74 -9.48 -14.79
C VAL A 77 -7.76 -8.71 -15.68
N GLY A 78 -6.61 -8.35 -15.11
CA GLY A 78 -5.62 -7.50 -15.75
C GLY A 78 -5.63 -6.06 -15.25
N TYR A 79 -6.70 -5.61 -14.59
CA TYR A 79 -6.83 -4.24 -14.07
C TYR A 79 -6.24 -4.16 -12.66
N ASP A 80 -5.80 -2.97 -12.29
CA ASP A 80 -5.20 -2.67 -11.00
C ASP A 80 -5.92 -1.53 -10.27
N MET A 81 -5.70 -1.48 -8.96
CA MET A 81 -6.10 -0.40 -8.08
C MET A 81 -4.87 0.13 -7.37
N ASN A 82 -4.81 1.44 -7.19
CA ASN A 82 -3.61 2.12 -6.77
C ASN A 82 -3.94 3.06 -5.60
N ALA A 83 -3.07 3.06 -4.61
CA ALA A 83 -3.06 4.06 -3.55
C ALA A 83 -1.66 4.63 -3.41
N VAL A 84 -1.60 5.91 -3.05
CA VAL A 84 -0.36 6.65 -2.85
C VAL A 84 -0.37 7.18 -1.43
N GLY A 85 0.67 6.89 -0.67
CA GLY A 85 0.95 7.52 0.61
C GLY A 85 2.03 8.57 0.43
N ASN A 86 1.75 9.81 0.84
CA ASN A 86 2.72 10.90 0.83
C ASN A 86 3.22 11.14 2.25
N TYR A 87 4.54 11.14 2.43
CA TYR A 87 5.21 11.22 3.72
C TYR A 87 6.19 12.36 3.71
N LYS A 88 5.89 13.40 4.48
CA LYS A 88 6.81 14.50 4.71
C LYS A 88 7.63 14.18 5.97
N LEU A 89 8.92 14.03 5.78
CA LEU A 89 9.89 13.82 6.84
C LEU A 89 10.45 15.17 7.24
N SER A 90 10.42 15.48 8.53
CA SER A 90 11.05 16.69 9.08
C SER A 90 11.82 16.35 10.35
N GLY A 91 13.01 16.92 10.53
CA GLY A 91 13.83 16.64 11.71
C GLY A 91 15.27 17.08 11.54
N SER A 92 16.05 16.98 12.61
CA SER A 92 17.44 17.41 12.66
C SER A 92 18.38 16.56 11.79
N VAL A 93 17.97 15.33 11.46
CA VAL A 93 18.81 14.35 10.73
C VAL A 93 18.23 13.95 9.38
N THR A 94 16.99 14.35 9.06
CA THR A 94 16.34 14.02 7.79
C THR A 94 15.27 15.04 7.46
N ASN A 95 15.26 15.51 6.21
CA ASN A 95 14.21 16.39 5.68
C ASN A 95 13.96 15.99 4.22
N GLY A 96 12.70 15.78 3.85
CA GLY A 96 12.36 15.32 2.50
C GLY A 96 10.94 14.82 2.36
N TYR A 97 10.57 14.50 1.12
CA TYR A 97 9.25 13.99 0.78
C TYR A 97 9.39 12.61 0.17
N VAL A 98 8.81 11.61 0.83
CA VAL A 98 8.77 10.26 0.30
C VAL A 98 7.35 9.96 -0.14
N SER A 99 7.20 9.43 -1.35
CA SER A 99 5.92 8.92 -1.83
C SER A 99 5.99 7.41 -1.96
N LEU A 100 5.07 6.70 -1.31
CA LEU A 100 4.91 5.25 -1.38
C LEU A 100 3.66 4.94 -2.22
N THR A 101 3.84 4.40 -3.41
CA THR A 101 2.73 3.91 -4.23
C THR A 101 2.57 2.41 -3.99
N SER A 102 1.36 1.97 -3.67
CA SER A 102 0.98 0.57 -3.68
C SER A 102 -0.01 0.29 -4.81
N SER A 103 0.18 -0.84 -5.49
CA SER A 103 -0.73 -1.31 -6.52
C SER A 103 -1.19 -2.73 -6.24
N LEU A 104 -2.48 -2.96 -6.45
CA LEU A 104 -3.17 -4.23 -6.31
C LEU A 104 -3.80 -4.60 -7.65
N LYS A 105 -3.29 -5.63 -8.31
CA LYS A 105 -3.77 -6.09 -9.62
C LYS A 105 -4.60 -7.36 -9.48
N LEU A 106 -5.78 -7.38 -10.09
CA LEU A 106 -6.59 -8.59 -10.21
C LEU A 106 -6.01 -9.47 -11.32
N THR A 107 -5.49 -10.65 -10.97
CA THR A 107 -4.89 -11.58 -11.94
C THR A 107 -5.76 -12.77 -12.27
N GLN A 108 -6.74 -13.09 -11.42
CA GLN A 108 -7.74 -14.12 -11.68
C GLN A 108 -9.00 -13.82 -10.87
N LEU A 109 -10.17 -14.08 -11.45
CA LEU A 109 -11.45 -14.00 -10.75
C LEU A 109 -12.25 -15.26 -11.06
N THR A 110 -12.53 -16.06 -10.04
CA THR A 110 -13.29 -17.31 -10.15
C THR A 110 -14.59 -17.17 -9.37
N LYS A 111 -15.67 -16.85 -10.09
CA LYS A 111 -16.99 -16.58 -9.49
C LYS A 111 -17.63 -17.81 -8.83
N SER A 112 -17.44 -18.99 -9.42
CA SER A 112 -17.99 -20.25 -8.92
C SER A 112 -17.49 -20.61 -7.52
N SER A 113 -16.20 -20.39 -7.25
CA SER A 113 -15.57 -20.61 -5.95
C SER A 113 -15.43 -19.34 -5.11
N LYS A 114 -16.05 -18.22 -5.53
CA LYS A 114 -15.97 -16.90 -4.87
C LYS A 114 -14.54 -16.53 -4.45
N SER A 115 -13.60 -16.68 -5.37
CA SER A 115 -12.18 -16.44 -5.13
C SER A 115 -11.55 -15.57 -6.20
N ALA A 116 -10.49 -14.85 -5.83
CA ALA A 116 -9.69 -14.04 -6.72
C ALA A 116 -8.20 -14.23 -6.44
N ARG A 117 -7.35 -14.07 -7.45
CA ARG A 117 -5.91 -13.89 -7.23
C ARG A 117 -5.59 -12.41 -7.36
N VAL A 118 -4.94 -11.89 -6.32
CA VAL A 118 -4.53 -10.50 -6.23
C VAL A 118 -3.03 -10.44 -6.17
N TYR A 119 -2.46 -9.60 -7.03
CA TYR A 119 -1.04 -9.31 -7.08
C TYR A 119 -0.78 -7.97 -6.41
N SER A 120 0.11 -7.96 -5.43
CA SER A 120 0.40 -6.77 -4.63
C SER A 120 1.83 -6.30 -4.89
N LYS A 121 2.00 -5.00 -5.13
CA LYS A 121 3.31 -4.38 -5.28
C LYS A 121 3.36 -3.02 -4.60
N TYR A 122 4.55 -2.60 -4.22
CA TYR A 122 4.79 -1.23 -3.80
C TYR A 122 6.11 -0.71 -4.34
N THR A 123 6.14 0.59 -4.57
CA THR A 123 7.33 1.36 -4.95
C THR A 123 7.37 2.59 -4.08
N TYR A 124 8.56 3.00 -3.66
CA TYR A 124 8.73 4.29 -3.01
C TYR A 124 9.73 5.14 -3.78
N ARG A 125 9.56 6.45 -3.71
CA ARG A 125 10.47 7.47 -4.25
C ARG A 125 10.70 8.50 -3.15
N ASP A 126 11.97 8.84 -2.93
CA ASP A 126 12.45 9.88 -2.03
C ASP A 126 12.83 11.18 -2.75
#